data_AF-A0AAP5Z293-F1
#
_entry.id   AF-A0AAP5Z293-F1
#
_cell.length_a   1.000
_cell.length_b   1.000
_cell.length_c   1.000
_cell.angle_alpha   90.00
_cell.angle_beta   90.00
_cell.angle_gamma   90.00
#
_symmetry.space_group_name_H-M   'P 1'
#
loop_
_entity.id
_entity.type
_entity.pdbx_description
1 polymer ?
#
loop_
_entity_poly.entity_id
_entity_poly.type
_entity_poly.pdbx_seq_one_letter_code
_entity_poly.pdbx_strand_id
1 'polypeptide(L)'
;MKLGVKLFGLISWVLMASGCANLSAGNLFSHYSDQNQEVYQAVVAGNYANAEQLQSSDVGGEILGNFEKGRISFLAKDYPTSLKALEDSDRAVRVQQDRATISVSETATSVGSLAVNDNLNEYQPADYELGFLHLYLGLNYLQKNDLEGAIVEVRRANQVQEAARKAREKELKS
;
A
#
# COMPACT_ATOMS: atom_id res chain seq x y z
N MET A 1 -10.31 -38.00 -41.91
CA MET A 1 -9.25 -37.15 -41.34
C MET A 1 -9.58 -35.65 -41.31
N LYS A 2 -10.11 -35.02 -42.37
CA LYS A 2 -10.32 -33.55 -42.41
C LYS A 2 -11.35 -33.01 -41.41
N LEU A 3 -12.33 -33.80 -40.98
CA LEU A 3 -13.37 -33.38 -40.02
C LEU A 3 -12.86 -33.38 -38.57
N GLY A 4 -12.01 -34.34 -38.20
CA GLY A 4 -11.41 -34.43 -36.86
C GLY A 4 -10.44 -33.28 -36.56
N VAL A 5 -9.67 -32.83 -37.55
CA VAL A 5 -8.76 -31.68 -37.40
C VAL A 5 -9.51 -30.37 -37.20
N LYS A 6 -10.66 -30.18 -37.88
CA LYS A 6 -11.53 -29.02 -37.68
C LYS A 6 -12.19 -29.01 -36.30
N LEU A 7 -12.61 -30.19 -35.81
CA LEU A 7 -13.21 -30.34 -34.49
C LEU A 7 -12.20 -30.09 -33.36
N PHE A 8 -10.97 -30.58 -33.52
CA PHE A 8 -9.88 -30.33 -32.56
C PHE A 8 -9.48 -28.84 -32.53
N GLY A 9 -9.45 -28.18 -33.70
CA GLY A 9 -9.20 -26.74 -33.78
C GLY A 9 -10.27 -25.89 -33.09
N LEU A 10 -11.54 -26.26 -33.23
CA LEU A 10 -12.66 -25.60 -32.55
C LEU A 10 -12.61 -25.77 -31.02
N ILE A 11 -12.29 -26.97 -30.54
CA ILE A 11 -12.14 -27.24 -29.10
C ILE A 11 -10.96 -26.45 -28.51
N SER A 12 -9.84 -26.36 -29.22
CA SER A 12 -8.67 -25.57 -28.79
C SER A 12 -8.97 -24.07 -28.71
N TRP A 13 -9.82 -23.55 -29.60
CA TRP A 13 -10.19 -22.13 -29.60
C TRP A 13 -11.14 -21.78 -28.44
N VAL A 14 -12.09 -22.67 -28.13
CA VAL A 14 -13.00 -22.52 -26.98
C VAL A 14 -12.25 -22.59 -25.63
N LEU A 15 -11.23 -23.44 -25.54
CA LEU A 15 -10.38 -23.53 -24.34
C LEU A 15 -9.53 -22.26 -24.11
N MET A 16 -9.06 -21.61 -25.19
CA MET A 16 -8.34 -20.34 -25.07
C MET A 16 -9.26 -19.15 -24.75
N ALA A 17 -10.51 -19.15 -25.24
CA ALA A 17 -11.46 -18.06 -24.97
C ALA A 17 -12.03 -18.07 -23.54
N SER A 18 -12.14 -19.25 -22.92
CA SER A 18 -12.60 -19.40 -21.52
C SER A 18 -11.58 -18.93 -20.48
N GLY A 19 -10.30 -18.84 -20.84
CA GLY A 19 -9.22 -18.44 -19.93
C GLY A 19 -9.25 -16.95 -19.54
N CYS A 20 -9.84 -16.10 -20.40
CA CYS A 20 -9.90 -14.65 -20.15
C CYS A 20 -11.12 -14.21 -19.34
N ALA A 21 -12.16 -15.04 -19.22
CA ALA A 21 -13.38 -14.67 -18.49
C ALA A 21 -13.21 -14.72 -16.96
N ASN A 22 -12.23 -15.47 -16.45
CA ASN A 22 -11.88 -15.51 -15.02
C ASN A 22 -10.88 -14.43 -14.60
N LEU A 23 -10.34 -13.65 -15.54
CA LEU A 23 -9.73 -12.37 -15.23
C LEU A 23 -10.88 -11.39 -15.05
N SER A 24 -11.42 -11.29 -13.83
CA SER A 24 -12.38 -10.24 -13.52
C SER A 24 -11.69 -8.90 -13.78
N ALA A 25 -12.03 -8.28 -14.91
CA ALA A 25 -11.62 -6.92 -15.28
C ALA A 25 -11.92 -5.92 -14.14
N GLY A 26 -12.84 -6.25 -13.24
CA GLY A 26 -13.11 -5.52 -12.00
C GLY A 26 -11.91 -5.36 -11.07
N ASN A 27 -11.03 -6.35 -10.90
CA ASN A 27 -9.84 -6.20 -10.03
C ASN A 27 -8.63 -5.58 -10.74
N LEU A 28 -8.55 -5.71 -12.07
CA LEU A 28 -7.43 -5.18 -12.84
C LEU A 28 -7.59 -3.69 -13.18
N PHE A 29 -8.83 -3.20 -13.29
CA PHE A 29 -9.13 -1.82 -13.71
C PHE A 29 -9.94 -0.99 -12.72
N SER A 30 -10.38 -1.54 -11.57
CA SER A 30 -11.01 -0.68 -10.56
C SER A 30 -9.95 0.07 -9.77
N HIS A 31 -10.17 1.37 -9.64
CA HIS A 31 -9.33 2.22 -8.82
C HIS A 31 -9.58 1.90 -7.34
N TYR A 32 -8.54 2.00 -6.52
CA TYR A 32 -8.61 1.77 -5.08
C TYR A 32 -9.77 2.52 -4.40
N SER A 33 -10.05 3.75 -4.84
CA SER A 33 -11.16 4.57 -4.36
C SER A 33 -12.53 3.93 -4.58
N ASP A 34 -12.74 3.26 -5.71
CA ASP A 34 -14.01 2.62 -6.05
C ASP A 34 -14.21 1.37 -5.21
N GLN A 35 -13.14 0.60 -4.99
CA GLN A 35 -13.15 -0.61 -4.16
C GLN A 35 -13.40 -0.29 -2.68
N ASN A 36 -12.95 0.87 -2.19
CA ASN A 36 -13.10 1.30 -0.79
C ASN A 36 -14.18 2.37 -0.56
N GLN A 37 -15.06 2.60 -1.52
CA GLN A 37 -16.09 3.63 -1.41
C GLN A 37 -17.00 3.41 -0.18
N GLU A 38 -17.41 2.18 0.10
CA GLU A 38 -18.25 1.87 1.26
C GLU A 38 -17.52 2.08 2.59
N VAL A 39 -16.24 1.69 2.66
CA VAL A 39 -15.38 1.97 3.82
C VAL A 39 -15.29 3.47 4.06
N TYR A 40 -15.01 4.25 3.00
CA TYR A 40 -14.94 5.71 3.08
C TYR A 40 -16.25 6.33 3.60
N GLN A 41 -17.41 5.91 3.07
CA GLN A 41 -18.70 6.42 3.53
C GLN A 41 -18.97 6.08 5.00
N ALA A 42 -18.61 4.86 5.44
CA ALA A 42 -18.73 4.47 6.83
C ALA A 42 -17.85 5.33 7.76
N VAL A 43 -16.61 5.62 7.36
CA VAL A 43 -15.70 6.51 8.10
C VAL A 43 -16.25 7.93 8.19
N VAL A 44 -16.71 8.51 7.07
CA VAL A 44 -17.28 9.88 7.04
C VAL A 44 -18.55 9.98 7.89
N ALA A 45 -19.36 8.92 7.93
CA ALA A 45 -20.54 8.85 8.79
C ALA A 45 -20.20 8.61 10.28
N GLY A 46 -18.94 8.43 10.64
CA GLY A 46 -18.51 8.11 12.00
C GLY A 46 -18.84 6.67 12.44
N ASN A 47 -19.24 5.81 11.50
CA ASN A 47 -19.57 4.41 11.75
C ASN A 47 -18.31 3.52 11.62
N TYR A 48 -17.37 3.69 12.55
CA TYR A 48 -16.07 3.03 12.46
C TYR A 48 -16.15 1.51 12.62
N ALA A 49 -17.07 1.00 13.44
CA ALA A 49 -17.28 -0.45 13.58
C ALA A 49 -17.72 -1.09 12.26
N ASN A 50 -18.57 -0.41 11.47
CA ASN A 50 -18.92 -0.87 10.14
C ASN A 50 -17.74 -0.72 9.16
N ALA A 51 -16.97 0.37 9.25
CA ALA A 51 -15.78 0.57 8.43
C ALA A 51 -14.74 -0.56 8.63
N GLU A 52 -14.52 -1.01 9.87
CA GLU A 52 -13.64 -2.15 10.18
C GLU A 52 -14.13 -3.46 9.57
N GLN A 53 -15.44 -3.69 9.52
CA GLN A 53 -16.04 -4.89 8.93
C GLN A 53 -15.97 -4.89 7.41
N LEU A 54 -16.11 -3.71 6.79
CA LEU A 54 -16.06 -3.54 5.34
C LEU A 54 -14.62 -3.56 4.80
N GLN A 55 -13.63 -3.29 5.66
CA GLN A 55 -12.24 -3.26 5.25
C GLN A 55 -11.73 -4.65 4.87
N SER A 56 -11.25 -4.78 3.63
CA SER A 56 -10.59 -5.99 3.15
C SER A 56 -9.08 -5.93 3.39
N SER A 57 -8.48 -7.03 3.86
CA SER A 57 -7.03 -7.16 4.00
C SER A 57 -6.27 -7.16 2.66
N ASP A 58 -6.96 -7.48 1.57
CA ASP A 58 -6.33 -7.70 0.27
C ASP A 58 -6.21 -6.41 -0.55
N VAL A 59 -6.92 -5.34 -0.15
CA VAL A 59 -7.02 -4.09 -0.91
C VAL A 59 -6.00 -3.07 -0.40
N GLY A 60 -5.06 -2.66 -1.26
CA GLY A 60 -4.03 -1.65 -0.94
C GLY A 60 -2.66 -2.21 -0.51
N GLY A 61 -2.52 -3.53 -0.38
CA GLY A 61 -1.26 -4.16 0.01
C GLY A 61 -0.81 -3.84 1.44
N GLU A 62 0.40 -4.28 1.80
CA GLU A 62 0.87 -4.24 3.19
C GLU A 62 1.05 -2.83 3.77
N ILE A 63 1.31 -1.82 2.93
CA ILE A 63 1.50 -0.44 3.40
C ILE A 63 0.15 0.23 3.59
N LEU A 64 -0.61 0.43 2.51
CA LEU A 64 -1.84 1.21 2.54
C LEU A 64 -2.93 0.50 3.33
N GLY A 65 -3.09 -0.82 3.15
CA GLY A 65 -4.08 -1.60 3.89
C GLY A 65 -3.89 -1.50 5.41
N ASN A 66 -2.66 -1.66 5.90
CA ASN A 66 -2.35 -1.48 7.31
C ASN A 66 -2.46 -0.02 7.77
N PHE A 67 -2.12 0.95 6.91
CA PHE A 67 -2.23 2.35 7.27
C PHE A 67 -3.70 2.76 7.47
N GLU A 68 -4.58 2.34 6.58
CA GLU A 68 -6.01 2.55 6.71
C GLU A 68 -6.58 1.83 7.93
N LYS A 69 -6.22 0.55 8.13
CA LYS A 69 -6.66 -0.22 9.28
C LYS A 69 -6.27 0.46 10.59
N GLY A 70 -5.02 0.92 10.65
CA GLY A 70 -4.48 1.69 11.76
C GLY A 70 -5.30 2.94 12.05
N ARG A 71 -5.64 3.71 11.01
CA ARG A 71 -6.42 4.95 11.13
C ARG A 71 -7.87 4.70 11.55
N ILE A 72 -8.53 3.71 10.94
CA ILE A 72 -9.91 3.35 11.28
C ILE A 72 -9.98 2.86 12.74
N SER A 73 -9.08 1.97 13.15
CA SER A 73 -9.00 1.46 14.53
C SER A 73 -8.75 2.60 15.54
N PHE A 74 -7.92 3.58 15.17
CA PHE A 74 -7.68 4.75 16.01
C PHE A 74 -8.97 5.55 16.23
N LEU A 75 -9.74 5.78 15.15
CA LEU A 75 -11.02 6.49 15.20
C LEU A 75 -12.07 5.71 16.00
N ALA A 76 -12.04 4.38 15.92
CA ALA A 76 -12.85 3.46 16.73
C ALA A 76 -12.41 3.40 18.20
N LYS A 77 -11.29 4.03 18.56
CA LYS A 77 -10.62 3.97 19.88
C LYS A 77 -10.07 2.59 20.24
N ASP A 78 -9.91 1.69 19.27
CA ASP A 78 -9.13 0.48 19.40
C ASP A 78 -7.65 0.79 19.17
N TYR A 79 -7.03 1.44 20.15
CA TYR A 79 -5.62 1.84 20.09
C TYR A 79 -4.64 0.66 20.00
N PRO A 80 -4.86 -0.49 20.68
CA PRO A 80 -4.00 -1.66 20.48
C PRO A 80 -3.96 -2.15 19.03
N THR A 81 -5.13 -2.29 18.37
CA THR A 81 -5.19 -2.69 16.97
C THR A 81 -4.62 -1.60 16.06
N SER A 82 -4.89 -0.33 16.36
CA SER A 82 -4.34 0.81 15.64
C SER A 82 -2.82 0.79 15.64
N LEU A 83 -2.20 0.74 16.83
CA LEU A 83 -0.76 0.72 16.99
C LEU A 83 -0.14 -0.45 16.22
N LYS A 84 -0.69 -1.65 16.37
CA LYS A 84 -0.17 -2.84 15.70
C LYS A 84 -0.21 -2.71 14.18
N ALA A 85 -1.32 -2.27 13.61
CA ALA A 85 -1.45 -2.08 12.18
C ALA A 85 -0.47 -1.00 11.67
N LEU A 86 -0.34 0.12 12.36
CA LEU A 86 0.59 1.18 11.97
C LEU A 86 2.06 0.75 12.07
N GLU A 87 2.43 -0.04 13.08
CA GLU A 87 3.78 -0.65 13.17
C GLU A 87 4.03 -1.63 12.03
N ASP A 88 3.00 -2.37 11.60
CA ASP A 88 3.08 -3.29 10.47
C ASP A 88 3.27 -2.52 9.15
N SER A 89 2.54 -1.41 8.97
CA SER A 89 2.73 -0.48 7.84
C SER A 89 4.13 0.14 7.83
N ASP A 90 4.63 0.61 8.98
CA ASP A 90 5.98 1.18 9.10
C ASP A 90 7.07 0.19 8.71
N ARG A 91 6.93 -1.09 9.09
CA ARG A 91 7.87 -2.13 8.67
C ARG A 91 7.81 -2.37 7.17
N ALA A 92 6.62 -2.42 6.58
CA ALA A 92 6.46 -2.61 5.14
C ALA A 92 7.08 -1.44 4.34
N VAL A 93 6.90 -0.20 4.79
CA VAL A 93 7.54 1.00 4.21
C VAL A 93 9.07 0.86 4.21
N ARG A 94 9.67 0.47 5.35
CA ARG A 94 11.13 0.32 5.45
C ARG A 94 11.66 -0.74 4.48
N VAL A 95 11.00 -1.89 4.42
CA VAL A 95 11.37 -2.95 3.46
C VAL A 95 11.30 -2.44 2.02
N GLN A 96 10.26 -1.71 1.67
CA GLN A 96 10.11 -1.13 0.33
C GLN A 96 11.20 -0.10 0.01
N GLN A 97 11.53 0.79 0.95
CA GLN A 97 12.60 1.78 0.80
C GLN A 97 14.00 1.14 0.68
N ASP A 98 14.26 0.09 1.44
CA ASP A 98 15.51 -0.66 1.38
C ASP A 98 15.68 -1.34 0.01
N ARG A 99 14.61 -1.97 -0.51
CA ARG A 99 14.60 -2.56 -1.87
C ARG A 99 14.89 -1.52 -2.95
N ALA A 100 14.26 -0.35 -2.86
CA ALA A 100 14.48 0.74 -3.84
C ALA A 100 15.94 1.23 -3.82
N THR A 101 16.55 1.33 -2.64
CA THR A 101 17.95 1.76 -2.49
C THR A 101 18.93 0.74 -3.07
N ILE A 102 18.69 -0.55 -2.83
CA ILE A 102 19.50 -1.64 -3.39
C ILE A 102 19.38 -1.67 -4.91
N SER A 103 18.16 -1.60 -5.44
CA SER A 103 17.92 -1.61 -6.89
C SER A 103 18.64 -0.48 -7.62
N VAL A 104 18.57 0.76 -7.12
CA VAL A 104 19.30 1.90 -7.68
C VAL A 104 20.82 1.67 -7.63
N SER A 105 21.33 1.12 -6.53
CA SER A 105 22.76 0.83 -6.36
C SER A 105 23.24 -0.26 -7.33
N GLU A 106 22.44 -1.30 -7.56
CA GLU A 106 22.73 -2.38 -8.51
C GLU A 106 22.66 -1.90 -9.97
N THR A 107 21.69 -1.06 -10.32
CA THR A 107 21.59 -0.46 -11.67
C THR A 107 22.75 0.51 -11.94
N ALA A 108 23.21 1.26 -10.95
CA ALA A 108 24.38 2.12 -11.10
C ALA A 108 25.69 1.33 -11.26
N THR A 109 25.75 0.10 -10.75
CA THR A 109 26.94 -0.77 -10.81
C THR A 109 26.90 -1.80 -11.93
N SER A 110 25.73 -2.09 -12.50
CA SER A 110 25.54 -3.12 -13.53
C SER A 110 25.17 -2.49 -14.89
N VAL A 111 26.03 -2.63 -15.89
CA VAL A 111 25.87 -2.12 -17.27
C VAL A 111 24.73 -2.82 -18.07
N GLY A 112 23.76 -3.49 -17.42
CA GLY A 112 22.75 -4.26 -18.16
C GLY A 112 21.62 -4.92 -17.39
N SER A 113 21.05 -4.32 -16.35
CA SER A 113 19.85 -4.88 -15.71
C SER A 113 18.56 -4.22 -16.19
N LEU A 114 17.84 -4.93 -17.07
CA LEU A 114 16.40 -4.77 -17.27
C LEU A 114 15.66 -5.30 -16.02
N ALA A 115 15.74 -4.58 -14.90
CA ALA A 115 14.93 -4.84 -13.71
C ALA A 115 13.61 -4.06 -13.84
N VAL A 116 12.82 -4.39 -14.87
CA VAL A 116 11.58 -3.67 -15.19
C VAL A 116 10.44 -4.67 -15.19
N ASN A 117 9.92 -5.06 -14.01
CA ASN A 117 8.55 -5.60 -13.98
C ASN A 117 7.83 -5.57 -12.64
N ASP A 118 8.50 -5.69 -11.49
CA ASP A 118 7.76 -5.89 -10.23
C ASP A 118 7.18 -4.58 -9.63
N ASN A 119 7.57 -3.41 -10.15
CA ASN A 119 7.26 -2.11 -9.55
C ASN A 119 6.03 -1.37 -10.13
N LEU A 120 5.36 -1.91 -11.16
CA LEU A 120 4.33 -1.12 -11.85
C LEU A 120 3.00 -0.97 -11.09
N ASN A 121 2.76 -1.75 -10.03
CA ASN A 121 1.49 -1.77 -9.29
C ASN A 121 1.63 -1.67 -7.75
N GLU A 122 2.85 -1.54 -7.20
CA GLU A 122 3.00 -1.44 -5.74
C GLU A 122 2.70 0.00 -5.27
N TYR A 123 1.80 0.15 -4.31
CA TYR A 123 1.49 1.45 -3.73
C TYR A 123 2.74 2.06 -3.09
N GLN A 124 3.00 3.33 -3.41
CA GLN A 124 4.11 4.09 -2.87
C GLN A 124 3.57 5.27 -2.05
N PRO A 125 3.77 5.30 -0.73
CA PRO A 125 3.28 6.38 0.10
C PRO A 125 4.01 7.68 -0.21
N ALA A 126 3.26 8.78 -0.33
CA ALA A 126 3.83 10.11 -0.43
C ALA A 126 4.51 10.53 0.89
N ASP A 127 5.46 11.48 0.83
CA ASP A 127 6.17 11.97 2.02
C ASP A 127 5.23 12.44 3.14
N TYR A 128 4.12 13.09 2.79
CA TYR A 128 3.15 13.57 3.78
C TYR A 128 2.40 12.41 4.45
N GLU A 129 2.16 11.30 3.73
CA GLU A 129 1.53 10.09 4.27
C GLU A 129 2.44 9.42 5.29
N LEU A 130 3.75 9.37 5.03
CA LEU A 130 4.74 8.91 6.00
C LEU A 130 4.82 9.82 7.24
N GLY A 131 4.67 11.13 7.06
CA GLY A 131 4.53 12.06 8.17
C GLY A 131 3.30 11.77 9.03
N PHE A 132 2.15 11.49 8.40
CA PHE A 132 0.92 11.10 9.09
C PHE A 132 1.04 9.73 9.77
N LEU A 133 1.76 8.77 9.19
CA LEU A 133 2.03 7.48 9.81
C LEU A 133 2.70 7.67 11.18
N HIS A 134 3.77 8.48 11.24
CA HIS A 134 4.45 8.80 12.51
C HIS A 134 3.59 9.63 13.45
N LEU A 135 2.73 10.52 12.93
CA LEU A 135 1.75 11.21 13.77
C LEU A 135 0.83 10.21 14.49
N TYR A 136 0.22 9.27 13.77
CA TYR A 136 -0.70 8.30 14.37
C TYR A 136 0.00 7.30 15.28
N LEU A 137 1.23 6.88 14.98
CA LEU A 137 2.05 6.10 15.91
C LEU A 137 2.30 6.88 17.20
N GLY A 138 2.70 8.15 17.10
CA GLY A 138 2.89 9.02 18.25
C GLY A 138 1.62 9.20 19.09
N LEU A 139 0.47 9.39 18.44
CA LEU A 139 -0.83 9.48 19.12
C LEU A 139 -1.18 8.18 19.86
N ASN A 140 -0.88 7.01 19.28
CA ASN A 140 -1.08 5.73 19.95
C ASN A 140 -0.17 5.56 21.18
N TYR A 141 1.10 5.98 21.09
CA TYR A 141 1.99 5.98 22.26
C TYR A 141 1.48 6.93 23.37
N LEU A 142 0.95 8.10 23.01
CA LEU A 142 0.31 9.00 23.99
C LEU A 142 -0.90 8.35 24.67
N GLN A 143 -1.75 7.64 23.93
CA GLN A 143 -2.89 6.89 24.52
C GLN A 143 -2.43 5.81 25.50
N LYS A 144 -1.21 5.27 25.32
CA LYS A 144 -0.59 4.31 26.22
C LYS A 144 0.19 4.95 27.39
N ASN A 145 0.11 6.27 27.56
CA ASN A 145 0.94 7.06 28.49
C ASN A 145 2.46 6.87 28.28
N ASP A 146 2.86 6.55 27.05
CA ASP A 146 4.26 6.39 26.66
C ASP A 146 4.76 7.66 25.96
N LEU A 147 5.20 8.63 26.77
CA LEU A 147 5.71 9.90 26.25
C LEU A 147 7.03 9.73 25.49
N GLU A 148 7.86 8.77 25.89
CA GLU A 148 9.14 8.50 25.24
C GLU A 148 8.93 7.96 23.83
N GLY A 149 8.05 6.96 23.67
CA GLY A 149 7.63 6.44 22.38
C GLY A 149 7.02 7.52 21.49
N ALA A 150 6.16 8.38 22.04
CA ALA A 150 5.58 9.48 21.29
C ALA A 150 6.63 10.48 20.75
N ILE A 151 7.62 10.84 21.57
CA ILE A 151 8.71 11.75 21.16
C ILE A 151 9.60 11.12 20.10
N VAL A 152 9.85 9.81 20.16
CA VAL A 152 10.57 9.08 19.11
C VAL A 152 9.86 9.27 17.77
N GLU A 153 8.55 9.05 17.73
CA GLU A 153 7.78 9.18 16.50
C GLU A 153 7.71 10.63 15.99
N VAL A 154 7.65 11.63 16.87
CA VAL A 154 7.78 13.04 16.47
C VAL A 154 9.11 13.33 15.77
N ARG A 155 10.22 12.78 16.28
CA ARG A 155 11.53 12.94 15.63
C ARG A 155 11.56 12.24 14.26
N ARG A 156 10.93 11.07 14.14
CA ARG A 156 10.82 10.35 12.86
C ARG A 156 9.97 11.11 11.84
N ALA A 157 8.85 11.70 12.27
CA ALA A 157 8.05 12.59 11.42
C ALA A 157 8.87 13.78 10.90
N ASN A 158 9.73 14.37 11.75
CA ASN A 158 10.63 15.44 11.33
C ASN A 158 11.68 14.95 10.34
N GLN A 159 12.24 13.75 10.52
CA GLN A 159 13.19 13.15 9.57
C GLN A 159 12.57 12.95 8.19
N VAL A 160 11.31 12.49 8.12
CA VAL A 160 10.55 12.37 6.87
C VAL A 160 10.45 13.74 6.17
N GLN A 161 10.05 14.79 6.90
CA GLN A 161 9.92 16.13 6.31
C GLN A 161 11.26 16.71 5.84
N GLU A 162 12.33 16.50 6.60
CA GLU A 162 13.67 16.95 6.23
C GLU A 162 14.20 16.21 4.99
N ALA A 163 13.98 14.90 4.89
CA ALA A 163 14.34 14.11 3.72
C ALA A 163 13.57 14.58 2.47
N ALA A 164 12.25 14.75 2.62
CA ALA A 164 11.36 15.26 1.59
C ALA A 164 11.78 16.64 1.07
N ARG A 165 12.16 17.56 1.99
CA ARG A 165 12.67 18.89 1.62
C ARG A 165 13.97 18.78 0.82
N LYS A 166 14.94 17.98 1.30
CA LYS A 166 16.23 17.79 0.62
C LYS A 166 16.06 17.19 -0.79
N ALA A 167 15.15 16.23 -0.96
CA ALA A 167 14.85 15.64 -2.25
C ALA A 167 14.33 16.70 -3.25
N ARG A 168 13.30 17.47 -2.85
CA ARG A 168 12.75 18.56 -3.68
C ARG A 168 13.77 19.65 -3.99
N GLU A 169 14.58 20.05 -3.02
CA GLU A 169 15.66 21.03 -3.24
C GLU A 169 16.69 20.53 -4.26
N LYS A 170 16.96 19.22 -4.31
CA LYS A 170 17.86 18.62 -5.29
C LYS A 170 17.24 18.63 -6.69
N GLU A 171 15.97 18.25 -6.82
CA GLU A 171 15.22 18.28 -8.09
C GLU A 171 15.14 19.67 -8.70
N LEU A 172 15.01 20.71 -7.87
CA LEU A 172 14.98 22.11 -8.34
C LEU A 172 16.35 22.63 -8.79
N LYS A 173 17.45 22.00 -8.37
CA LYS A 173 18.83 22.40 -8.70
C LYS A 173 19.44 21.59 -9.85
N SER A 174 18.82 20.48 -10.25
CA SER A 174 19.19 19.66 -11.41
C SER A 174 18.54 20.16 -12.68
#